data_AF-A0A958M9U1-F1
#
_entry.id   AF-A0A958M9U1-F1
#
_cell.length_a   1.000
_cell.length_b   1.000
_cell.length_c   1.000
_cell.angle_alpha   90.00
_cell.angle_beta   90.00
_cell.angle_gamma   90.00
#
_symmetry.space_group_name_H-M   'P 1'
#
loop_
_entity.id
_entity.type
_entity.pdbx_description
1 polymer ?
#
loop_
_entity_poly.entity_id
_entity_poly.type
_entity_poly.pdbx_seq_one_letter_code
_entity_poly.pdbx_strand_id
1 'polypeptide(L)'
;MNEAETRAELIDPKLKACGWGVVEGSKVLREYRITEGKIQSGGGRGKREIADYVLVYKGIKLAVVEAKSAELAVGEGVMQAKKYAHKLHLETTYSTNGKEIYQICMKTGEESLVTDFLSPEKLWDKTFPSTRSGQRAEEWREQFANVPFEDKSGSWQLRYYQEIAVQKTIEAIAQGKDRILLTLATGTGKTAIAFQVAWKLFQTRWNLKRDGSRRPRILFLADRN
;
A
#
# COMPACT_ATOMS: atom_id res chain seq x y z
N MET A 1 -26.16 -8.85 -13.80
CA MET A 1 -24.73 -8.57 -14.06
C MET A 1 -23.94 -9.10 -12.89
N ASN A 2 -23.18 -10.18 -13.08
CA ASN A 2 -22.39 -10.78 -12.01
C ASN A 2 -21.22 -9.86 -11.58
N GLU A 3 -20.48 -10.22 -10.53
CA GLU A 3 -19.40 -9.39 -10.00
C GLU A 3 -18.26 -9.18 -11.01
N ALA A 4 -17.89 -10.20 -11.79
CA ALA A 4 -16.84 -10.09 -12.80
C ALA A 4 -17.24 -9.14 -13.94
N GLU A 5 -18.48 -9.22 -14.42
CA GLU A 5 -19.04 -8.29 -15.40
C GLU A 5 -19.14 -6.87 -14.82
N THR A 6 -19.55 -6.73 -13.55
CA THR A 6 -19.61 -5.43 -12.87
C THR A 6 -18.23 -4.78 -12.79
N ARG A 7 -17.20 -5.59 -12.49
CA ARG A 7 -15.80 -5.17 -12.49
C ARG A 7 -15.34 -4.69 -13.86
N ALA A 8 -15.56 -5.49 -14.90
CA ALA A 8 -15.10 -5.20 -16.26
C ALA A 8 -15.84 -4.01 -16.91
N GLU A 9 -17.17 -3.96 -16.78
CA GLU A 9 -18.01 -3.04 -17.55
C GLU A 9 -18.29 -1.72 -16.81
N LEU A 10 -18.22 -1.70 -15.48
CA LEU A 10 -18.57 -0.52 -14.68
C LEU A 10 -17.40 0.01 -13.86
N ILE A 11 -16.72 -0.84 -13.08
CA ILE A 11 -15.69 -0.39 -12.13
C ILE A 11 -14.39 -0.03 -12.84
N ASP A 12 -13.89 -0.90 -13.73
CA ASP A 12 -12.63 -0.69 -14.45
C ASP A 12 -12.65 0.58 -15.31
N PRO A 13 -13.71 0.88 -16.10
CA PRO A 13 -13.82 2.14 -16.84
C PRO A 13 -13.84 3.36 -15.93
N LYS A 14 -14.52 3.26 -14.77
CA LYS A 14 -14.63 4.37 -13.83
C LYS A 14 -13.30 4.65 -13.11
N LEU A 15 -12.58 3.62 -12.68
CA LEU A 15 -11.21 3.76 -12.17
C LEU A 15 -10.29 4.42 -13.21
N LYS A 16 -10.37 3.97 -14.48
CA LYS A 16 -9.61 4.54 -15.59
C LYS A 16 -9.96 6.02 -15.84
N ALA A 17 -11.25 6.37 -15.79
CA ALA A 17 -11.73 7.74 -15.93
C ALA A 17 -11.23 8.66 -14.81
N CYS A 18 -11.05 8.12 -13.60
CA CYS A 18 -10.41 8.82 -12.47
C CYS A 18 -8.87 8.85 -12.55
N GLY A 19 -8.27 8.35 -13.64
CA GLY A 19 -6.82 8.39 -13.89
C GLY A 19 -6.04 7.16 -13.45
N TRP A 20 -6.67 6.17 -12.80
CA TRP A 20 -5.97 4.97 -12.34
C TRP A 20 -5.55 4.06 -13.50
N GLY A 21 -4.25 3.77 -13.59
CA GLY A 21 -3.67 2.99 -14.70
C GLY A 21 -3.47 3.81 -15.98
N VAL A 22 -3.69 5.14 -15.93
CA VAL A 22 -3.47 6.07 -17.05
C VAL A 22 -2.44 7.12 -16.65
N VAL A 23 -2.61 7.74 -15.48
CA VAL A 23 -1.66 8.69 -14.91
C VAL A 23 -0.32 7.99 -14.65
N GLU A 24 0.79 8.66 -15.00
CA GLU A 24 2.14 8.13 -14.77
C GLU A 24 2.37 7.77 -13.30
N GLY A 25 2.97 6.62 -13.05
CA GLY A 25 3.20 6.11 -11.69
C GLY A 25 1.95 5.56 -10.99
N SER A 26 0.76 5.65 -11.61
CA SER A 26 -0.45 4.99 -11.12
C SER A 26 -0.56 3.55 -11.63
N LYS A 27 -0.98 2.62 -10.77
CA LYS A 27 -1.25 1.22 -11.12
C LYS A 27 -2.49 0.72 -10.37
N VAL A 28 -3.21 -0.17 -11.02
CA VAL A 28 -4.33 -0.90 -10.43
C VAL A 28 -3.93 -2.36 -10.29
N LEU A 29 -3.71 -2.82 -9.06
CA LEU A 29 -3.43 -4.23 -8.79
C LEU A 29 -4.77 -4.96 -8.62
N ARG A 30 -5.16 -5.76 -9.61
CA ARG A 30 -6.36 -6.58 -9.55
C ARG A 30 -6.08 -7.90 -8.83
N GLU A 31 -7.06 -8.41 -8.09
CA GLU A 31 -6.97 -9.68 -7.37
C GLU A 31 -5.71 -9.77 -6.49
N TYR A 32 -5.45 -8.69 -5.74
CA TYR A 32 -4.26 -8.57 -4.91
C TYR A 32 -4.32 -9.54 -3.73
N ARG A 33 -3.44 -10.55 -3.76
CA ARG A 33 -3.33 -11.56 -2.70
C ARG A 33 -2.66 -10.97 -1.47
N ILE A 34 -3.45 -10.75 -0.41
CA ILE A 34 -2.96 -10.23 0.88
C ILE A 34 -2.36 -11.37 1.70
N THR A 35 -3.03 -12.53 1.78
CA THR A 35 -2.58 -13.66 2.60
C THR A 35 -2.64 -14.99 1.88
N GLU A 36 -1.74 -15.89 2.28
CA GLU A 36 -1.67 -17.27 1.78
C GLU A 36 -2.66 -18.24 2.46
N GLY A 37 -3.55 -17.74 3.32
CA GLY A 37 -4.43 -18.56 4.14
C GLY A 37 -3.71 -19.19 5.34
N LYS A 38 -4.44 -19.32 6.46
CA LYS A 38 -3.92 -19.91 7.71
C LYS A 38 -3.73 -21.41 7.53
N ILE A 39 -2.60 -21.96 8.00
CA ILE A 39 -2.41 -23.41 8.07
C ILE A 39 -3.39 -23.99 9.09
N GLN A 40 -4.16 -25.00 8.68
CA GLN A 40 -5.15 -25.69 9.49
C GLN A 40 -4.64 -27.09 9.88
N SER A 41 -5.23 -27.66 10.93
CA SER A 41 -5.01 -29.06 11.30
C SER A 41 -5.34 -29.96 10.09
N GLY A 42 -4.46 -30.92 9.80
CA GLY A 42 -4.56 -31.76 8.59
C GLY A 42 -3.77 -31.26 7.38
N GLY A 43 -2.99 -30.18 7.52
CA GLY A 43 -2.03 -29.73 6.49
C GLY A 43 -2.61 -28.82 5.39
N GLY A 44 -3.94 -28.63 5.38
CA GLY A 44 -4.62 -27.70 4.49
C GLY A 44 -4.41 -26.22 4.87
N ARG A 45 -4.79 -25.32 3.96
CA ARG A 45 -4.82 -23.88 4.21
C ARG A 45 -6.27 -23.38 4.16
N GLY A 46 -6.60 -22.49 5.08
CA GLY A 46 -7.88 -21.79 5.11
C GLY A 46 -8.00 -20.74 4.00
N LYS A 47 -9.12 -20.00 4.01
CA LYS A 47 -9.43 -18.98 3.00
C LYS A 47 -8.31 -17.94 2.88
N ARG A 48 -7.84 -17.74 1.65
CA ARG A 48 -6.93 -16.65 1.29
C ARG A 48 -7.69 -15.33 1.29
N GLU A 49 -7.03 -14.28 1.73
CA GLU A 49 -7.58 -12.92 1.64
C GLU A 49 -7.04 -12.29 0.37
N ILE A 50 -7.94 -12.00 -0.56
CA ILE A 50 -7.67 -11.39 -1.85
C ILE A 50 -8.55 -10.16 -1.93
N ALA A 51 -7.94 -9.01 -2.18
CA ALA A 51 -8.65 -7.77 -2.45
C ALA A 51 -8.92 -7.63 -3.95
N ASP A 52 -10.08 -7.10 -4.32
CA ASP A 52 -10.44 -6.99 -5.74
C ASP A 52 -9.53 -6.00 -6.47
N TYR A 53 -9.26 -4.86 -5.84
CA TYR A 53 -8.31 -3.87 -6.32
C TYR A 53 -7.48 -3.26 -5.20
N VAL A 54 -6.20 -3.03 -5.47
CA VAL A 54 -5.36 -2.11 -4.70
C VAL A 54 -4.84 -1.01 -5.61
N LEU A 55 -5.09 0.23 -5.21
CA LEU A 55 -4.72 1.43 -5.94
C LEU A 55 -3.32 1.87 -5.49
N VAL A 56 -2.39 1.93 -6.45
CA VAL A 56 -0.97 2.23 -6.21
C VAL A 56 -0.59 3.49 -6.97
N TYR A 57 0.03 4.45 -6.29
CA TYR A 57 0.55 5.65 -6.93
C TYR A 57 1.97 5.95 -6.44
N LYS A 58 2.86 6.30 -7.37
CA LYS A 58 4.30 6.49 -7.11
C LYS A 58 4.93 5.29 -6.39
N GLY A 59 4.48 4.07 -6.67
CA GLY A 59 4.98 2.86 -6.01
C GLY A 59 4.47 2.61 -4.58
N ILE A 60 3.53 3.43 -4.08
CA ILE A 60 2.91 3.28 -2.76
C ILE A 60 1.44 2.87 -2.91
N LYS A 61 1.01 1.86 -2.14
CA LYS A 61 -0.41 1.48 -2.02
C LYS A 61 -1.14 2.55 -1.22
N LEU A 62 -2.26 3.05 -1.74
CA LEU A 62 -3.02 4.15 -1.15
C LEU A 62 -4.45 3.78 -0.75
N ALA A 63 -5.10 2.89 -1.50
CA ALA A 63 -6.45 2.44 -1.18
C ALA A 63 -6.70 1.00 -1.64
N VAL A 64 -7.68 0.37 -1.00
CA VAL A 64 -8.28 -0.90 -1.45
C VAL A 64 -9.71 -0.63 -1.89
N VAL A 65 -10.16 -1.33 -2.94
CA VAL A 65 -11.54 -1.27 -3.43
C VAL A 65 -12.08 -2.69 -3.44
N GLU A 66 -13.19 -2.91 -2.73
CA GLU A 66 -13.95 -4.16 -2.80
C GLU A 66 -15.14 -3.99 -3.73
N ALA A 67 -15.26 -4.91 -4.66
CA ALA A 67 -16.34 -4.97 -5.62
C ALA A 67 -17.47 -5.86 -5.10
N LYS A 68 -18.67 -5.57 -5.60
CA LYS A 68 -19.85 -6.43 -5.51
C LYS A 68 -20.56 -6.44 -6.85
N SER A 69 -21.39 -7.46 -7.07
CA SER A 69 -22.35 -7.48 -8.18
C SER A 69 -23.21 -6.20 -8.18
N ALA A 70 -23.51 -5.66 -9.37
CA ALA A 70 -24.40 -4.51 -9.57
C ALA A 70 -25.86 -4.75 -9.12
N GLU A 71 -26.19 -5.98 -8.72
CA GLU A 71 -27.48 -6.39 -8.14
C GLU A 71 -27.50 -6.33 -6.60
N LEU A 72 -26.33 -6.18 -5.97
CA LEU A 72 -26.20 -6.06 -4.51
C LEU A 72 -26.05 -4.61 -4.09
N ALA A 73 -26.42 -4.33 -2.83
CA ALA A 73 -26.17 -3.05 -2.21
C ALA A 73 -24.67 -2.85 -1.98
N VAL A 74 -24.19 -1.60 -2.12
CA VAL A 74 -22.79 -1.26 -1.88
C VAL A 74 -22.34 -1.56 -0.43
N GLY A 75 -23.27 -1.58 0.51
CA GLY A 75 -23.03 -1.92 1.92
C GLY A 75 -22.44 -3.32 2.14
N GLU A 76 -22.73 -4.28 1.25
CA GLU A 76 -22.28 -5.68 1.38
C GLU A 76 -20.75 -5.83 1.37
N GLY A 77 -20.02 -4.90 0.74
CA GLY A 77 -18.55 -4.91 0.69
C GLY A 77 -17.87 -4.11 1.79
N VAL A 78 -18.59 -3.30 2.57
CA VAL A 78 -18.00 -2.31 3.50
C VAL A 78 -17.12 -2.96 4.57
N MET A 79 -17.62 -4.02 5.22
CA MET A 79 -16.85 -4.70 6.28
C MET A 79 -15.59 -5.37 5.72
N GLN A 80 -15.66 -5.92 4.51
CA GLN A 80 -14.53 -6.54 3.82
C GLN A 80 -13.49 -5.47 3.46
N ALA A 81 -13.94 -4.35 2.90
CA ALA A 81 -13.09 -3.21 2.53
C ALA A 81 -12.32 -2.66 3.75
N LYS A 82 -13.02 -2.39 4.85
CA LYS A 82 -12.40 -1.95 6.12
C LYS A 82 -11.37 -2.95 6.65
N LYS A 83 -11.70 -4.24 6.62
CA LYS A 83 -10.80 -5.31 7.08
C LYS A 83 -9.49 -5.33 6.28
N TYR A 84 -9.58 -5.21 4.96
CA TYR A 84 -8.39 -5.20 4.10
C TYR A 84 -7.60 -3.90 4.23
N ALA A 85 -8.27 -2.75 4.30
CA ALA A 85 -7.61 -1.47 4.54
C ALA A 85 -6.82 -1.47 5.85
N HIS A 86 -7.42 -2.00 6.92
CA HIS A 86 -6.75 -2.18 8.20
C HIS A 86 -5.51 -3.07 8.09
N LYS A 87 -5.61 -4.24 7.43
CA LYS A 87 -4.46 -5.14 7.21
C LYS A 87 -3.35 -4.49 6.39
N LEU A 88 -3.72 -3.70 5.38
CA LEU A 88 -2.78 -3.02 4.50
C LEU A 88 -2.29 -1.68 5.05
N HIS A 89 -2.77 -1.26 6.23
CA HIS A 89 -2.49 0.04 6.86
C HIS A 89 -2.78 1.23 5.93
N LEU A 90 -3.90 1.17 5.21
CA LEU A 90 -4.36 2.21 4.27
C LEU A 90 -5.40 3.12 4.92
N GLU A 91 -5.30 4.42 4.67
CA GLU A 91 -6.21 5.42 5.27
C GLU A 91 -7.53 5.56 4.51
N THR A 92 -7.58 5.18 3.23
CA THR A 92 -8.79 5.24 2.41
C THR A 92 -9.14 3.87 1.86
N THR A 93 -10.43 3.55 1.84
CA THR A 93 -10.95 2.32 1.23
C THR A 93 -12.32 2.56 0.61
N TYR A 94 -12.69 1.69 -0.33
CA TYR A 94 -13.95 1.78 -1.05
C TYR A 94 -14.68 0.44 -1.05
N SER A 95 -16.01 0.51 -1.02
CA SER A 95 -16.91 -0.56 -1.48
C SER A 95 -17.67 -0.05 -2.70
N THR A 96 -17.88 -0.87 -3.72
CA THR A 96 -18.63 -0.45 -4.92
C THR A 96 -19.34 -1.64 -5.58
N ASN A 97 -20.52 -1.36 -6.14
CA ASN A 97 -21.27 -2.28 -7.02
C ASN A 97 -21.25 -1.77 -8.48
N GLY A 98 -20.28 -0.91 -8.85
CA GLY A 98 -20.18 -0.26 -10.15
C GLY A 98 -21.09 0.95 -10.35
N LYS A 99 -22.29 0.94 -9.75
CA LYS A 99 -23.24 2.07 -9.81
C LYS A 99 -22.95 3.10 -8.73
N GLU A 100 -22.77 2.63 -7.50
CA GLU A 100 -22.49 3.45 -6.32
C GLU A 100 -21.06 3.19 -5.83
N ILE A 101 -20.46 4.23 -5.23
CA ILE A 101 -19.15 4.13 -4.60
C ILE A 101 -19.31 4.63 -3.17
N TYR A 102 -18.99 3.77 -2.21
CA TYR A 102 -18.98 4.09 -0.79
C TYR A 102 -17.53 4.25 -0.33
N GLN A 103 -17.14 5.49 -0.02
CA GLN A 103 -15.79 5.83 0.42
C GLN A 103 -15.74 5.83 1.96
N ILE A 104 -14.66 5.27 2.51
CA ILE A 104 -14.41 5.20 3.95
C ILE A 104 -13.01 5.76 4.24
N CYS A 105 -12.93 6.66 5.21
CA CYS A 105 -11.68 7.13 5.80
C CYS A 105 -11.38 6.35 7.08
N MET A 106 -10.39 5.45 7.04
CA MET A 106 -10.01 4.60 8.19
C MET A 106 -9.41 5.41 9.35
N LYS A 107 -8.98 6.65 9.09
CA LYS A 107 -8.36 7.55 10.09
C LYS A 107 -9.39 8.35 10.88
N THR A 108 -10.38 8.93 10.21
CA THR A 108 -11.41 9.78 10.83
C THR A 108 -12.71 9.03 11.12
N GLY A 109 -12.92 7.89 10.47
CA GLY A 109 -14.20 7.17 10.51
C GLY A 109 -15.28 7.81 9.63
N GLU A 110 -14.95 8.82 8.83
CA GLU A 110 -15.91 9.41 7.89
C GLU A 110 -16.21 8.45 6.74
N GLU A 111 -17.50 8.29 6.46
CA GLU A 111 -18.00 7.36 5.46
C GLU A 111 -19.14 8.02 4.68
N SER A 112 -19.08 7.95 3.35
CA SER A 112 -20.09 8.57 2.49
C SER A 112 -20.17 7.93 1.11
N LEU A 113 -21.34 8.07 0.49
CA LEU A 113 -21.48 7.87 -0.94
C LEU A 113 -20.78 9.01 -1.68
N VAL A 114 -19.97 8.65 -2.67
CA VAL A 114 -19.27 9.59 -3.54
C VAL A 114 -19.59 9.27 -5.00
N THR A 115 -19.48 10.29 -5.86
CA THR A 115 -19.72 10.11 -7.30
C THR A 115 -18.60 9.32 -7.95
N ASP A 116 -17.35 9.58 -7.54
CA ASP A 116 -16.14 9.11 -8.22
C ASP A 116 -15.06 8.69 -7.21
N PHE A 117 -14.14 7.85 -7.67
CA PHE A 117 -12.92 7.58 -6.92
C PHE A 117 -12.05 8.84 -6.89
N LEU A 118 -11.27 9.01 -5.83
CA LEU A 118 -10.23 10.04 -5.83
C LEU A 118 -9.21 9.72 -6.93
N SER A 119 -8.74 10.75 -7.65
CA SER A 119 -7.63 10.59 -8.59
C SER A 119 -6.36 10.21 -7.84
N PRO A 120 -5.34 9.63 -8.52
CA PRO A 120 -4.07 9.29 -7.88
C PRO A 120 -3.46 10.46 -7.09
N GLU A 121 -3.48 11.68 -7.64
CA GLU A 121 -2.97 12.90 -7.00
C GLU A 121 -3.82 13.30 -5.80
N LYS A 122 -5.15 13.37 -5.94
CA LYS A 122 -6.04 13.73 -4.83
C LYS A 122 -5.92 12.74 -3.67
N LEU A 123 -5.77 11.45 -3.97
CA LEU A 123 -5.61 10.42 -2.96
C LEU A 123 -4.22 10.50 -2.29
N TRP A 124 -3.18 10.84 -3.06
CA TRP A 124 -1.84 11.11 -2.53
C TRP A 124 -1.86 12.28 -1.56
N ASP A 125 -2.40 13.43 -1.96
CA ASP A 125 -2.47 14.64 -1.14
C ASP A 125 -3.31 14.41 0.12
N LYS A 126 -4.40 13.65 0.01
CA LYS A 126 -5.21 13.23 1.17
C LYS A 126 -4.40 12.37 2.16
N THR A 127 -3.56 11.47 1.65
CA THR A 127 -2.77 10.53 2.47
C THR A 127 -1.53 11.20 3.06
N PHE A 128 -0.92 12.11 2.30
CA PHE A 128 0.32 12.82 2.63
C PHE A 128 0.13 14.33 2.48
N PRO A 129 -0.69 14.96 3.34
CA PRO A 129 -0.98 16.38 3.22
C PRO A 129 0.31 17.20 3.39
N SER A 130 0.55 18.11 2.46
CA SER A 130 1.72 18.98 2.54
C SER A 130 1.65 19.87 3.77
N THR A 131 2.76 19.96 4.50
CA THR A 131 2.87 20.82 5.69
C THR A 131 4.12 21.68 5.59
N ARG A 132 4.09 22.90 6.13
CA ARG A 132 5.26 23.81 6.11
C ARG A 132 6.51 23.21 6.76
N SER A 133 6.36 22.32 7.74
CA SER A 133 7.46 21.58 8.37
C SER A 133 7.80 20.24 7.67
N GLY A 134 7.00 19.83 6.69
CA GLY A 134 7.06 18.53 6.03
C GLY A 134 7.73 18.51 4.65
N GLN A 135 8.07 19.67 4.06
CA GLN A 135 8.60 19.75 2.70
C GLN A 135 9.77 18.79 2.43
N ARG A 136 10.71 18.70 3.39
CA ARG A 136 11.84 17.76 3.27
C ARG A 136 11.42 16.29 3.38
N ALA A 137 10.40 15.98 4.17
CA ALA A 137 9.85 14.63 4.27
C ALA A 137 9.10 14.24 2.99
N GLU A 138 8.41 15.19 2.36
CA GLU A 138 7.75 15.02 1.07
C GLU A 138 8.76 14.68 -0.03
N GLU A 139 9.85 15.45 -0.15
CA GLU A 139 10.93 15.17 -1.11
C GLU A 139 11.54 13.77 -0.94
N TRP A 140 11.86 13.38 0.30
CA TRP A 140 12.43 12.06 0.56
C TRP A 140 11.43 10.92 0.35
N ARG A 141 10.14 11.12 0.69
CA ARG A 141 9.08 10.15 0.40
C ARG A 141 9.06 9.83 -1.08
N GLU A 142 9.04 10.84 -1.94
CA GLU A 142 9.00 10.65 -3.39
C GLU A 142 10.25 9.93 -3.89
N GLN A 143 11.44 10.35 -3.45
CA GLN A 143 12.69 9.68 -3.82
C GLN A 143 12.68 8.20 -3.41
N PHE A 144 12.25 7.87 -2.18
CA PHE A 144 12.16 6.49 -1.72
C PHE A 144 11.12 5.67 -2.47
N ALA A 145 10.02 6.31 -2.89
CA ALA A 145 8.94 5.66 -3.61
C ALA A 145 9.31 5.36 -5.07
N ASN A 146 10.15 6.20 -5.69
CA ASN A 146 10.71 6.01 -7.03
C ASN A 146 11.69 4.83 -7.13
N VAL A 147 12.25 4.38 -6.02
CA VAL A 147 13.08 3.16 -5.98
C VAL A 147 12.19 1.95 -5.76
N PRO A 148 12.00 1.05 -6.75
CA PRO A 148 11.24 -0.18 -6.54
C PRO A 148 11.91 -1.06 -5.48
N PHE A 149 11.12 -1.94 -4.85
CA PHE A 149 11.69 -3.00 -4.04
C PHE A 149 12.56 -3.90 -4.93
N GLU A 150 13.72 -4.30 -4.41
CA GLU A 150 14.56 -5.29 -5.08
C GLU A 150 13.84 -6.64 -5.04
N ASP A 151 13.60 -7.24 -6.20
CA ASP A 151 12.78 -8.44 -6.34
C ASP A 151 13.56 -9.65 -6.89
N LYS A 152 14.89 -9.55 -7.00
CA LYS A 152 15.77 -10.56 -7.59
C LYS A 152 15.25 -11.01 -8.96
N SER A 153 14.98 -10.05 -9.84
CA SER A 153 14.42 -10.29 -11.18
C SER A 153 13.10 -11.07 -11.11
N GLY A 154 12.24 -10.70 -10.15
CA GLY A 154 10.92 -11.30 -9.93
C GLY A 154 10.88 -12.59 -9.11
N SER A 155 12.03 -13.17 -8.74
CA SER A 155 12.08 -14.40 -7.93
C SER A 155 11.80 -14.18 -6.43
N TRP A 156 11.75 -12.93 -5.99
CA TRP A 156 11.53 -12.56 -4.60
C TRP A 156 10.45 -11.49 -4.47
N GLN A 157 9.41 -11.81 -3.69
CA GLN A 157 8.35 -10.87 -3.36
C GLN A 157 8.22 -10.73 -1.84
N LEU A 158 8.04 -9.49 -1.39
CA LEU A 158 7.73 -9.21 0.00
C LEU A 158 6.28 -9.55 0.30
N ARG A 159 6.04 -10.01 1.53
CA ARG A 159 4.67 -10.14 2.07
C ARG A 159 4.15 -8.76 2.45
N TYR A 160 2.82 -8.59 2.45
CA TYR A 160 2.18 -7.29 2.72
C TYR A 160 2.70 -6.60 4.00
N TYR A 161 2.88 -7.35 5.09
CA TYR A 161 3.36 -6.79 6.36
C TYR A 161 4.85 -6.39 6.32
N GLN A 162 5.65 -7.02 5.46
CA GLN A 162 7.06 -6.63 5.26
C GLN A 162 7.13 -5.33 4.47
N GLU A 163 6.31 -5.18 3.43
CA GLU A 163 6.19 -3.93 2.69
C GLU A 163 5.76 -2.77 3.61
N ILE A 164 4.75 -2.98 4.46
CA ILE A 164 4.30 -2.00 5.46
C ILE A 164 5.44 -1.62 6.40
N ALA A 165 6.18 -2.61 6.93
CA ALA A 165 7.29 -2.36 7.84
C ALA A 165 8.38 -1.51 7.18
N VAL A 166 8.75 -1.82 5.93
CA VAL A 166 9.72 -1.01 5.18
C VAL A 166 9.18 0.39 4.93
N GLN A 167 7.94 0.51 4.45
CA GLN A 167 7.32 1.79 4.13
C GLN A 167 7.19 2.71 5.36
N LYS A 168 6.75 2.19 6.51
CA LYS A 168 6.67 2.98 7.75
C LYS A 168 8.06 3.38 8.26
N THR A 169 9.08 2.55 8.03
CA THR A 169 10.47 2.86 8.42
C THR A 169 11.05 3.97 7.57
N ILE A 170 11.01 3.85 6.24
CA ILE A 170 11.53 4.90 5.34
C ILE A 170 10.75 6.21 5.50
N GLU A 171 9.46 6.12 5.83
CA GLU A 171 8.63 7.28 6.13
C GLU A 171 9.08 8.00 7.40
N ALA A 172 9.30 7.26 8.49
CA ALA A 172 9.82 7.84 9.73
C ALA A 172 11.21 8.47 9.51
N ILE A 173 12.05 7.86 8.66
CA ILE A 173 13.35 8.44 8.26
C ILE A 173 13.17 9.74 7.46
N ALA A 174 12.22 9.79 6.52
CA ALA A 174 11.89 11.00 5.75
C ALA A 174 11.46 12.14 6.68
N GLN A 175 10.67 11.81 7.72
CA GLN A 175 10.25 12.74 8.78
C GLN A 175 11.37 13.10 9.77
N GLY A 176 12.59 12.58 9.58
CA GLY A 176 13.74 12.88 10.44
C GLY A 176 13.70 12.22 11.82
N LYS A 177 12.99 11.08 11.96
CA LYS A 177 13.04 10.29 13.19
C LYS A 177 14.33 9.48 13.24
N ASP A 178 15.17 9.76 14.23
CA ASP A 178 16.48 9.10 14.37
C ASP A 178 16.42 7.74 15.08
N ARG A 179 15.28 7.41 15.71
CA ARG A 179 15.08 6.17 16.47
C ARG A 179 13.74 5.55 16.09
N ILE A 180 13.79 4.34 15.53
CA ILE A 180 12.61 3.60 15.03
C ILE A 180 12.68 2.18 15.59
N LEU A 181 11.56 1.69 16.13
CA LEU A 181 11.42 0.32 16.62
C LEU A 181 10.41 -0.45 15.76
N LEU A 182 10.81 -1.63 15.28
CA LEU A 182 9.92 -2.58 14.61
C LEU A 182 9.78 -3.83 15.46
N THR A 183 8.54 -4.16 15.85
CA THR A 183 8.24 -5.38 16.61
C THR A 183 7.71 -6.45 15.66
N LEU A 184 8.48 -7.52 15.46
CA LEU A 184 8.21 -8.59 14.51
C LEU A 184 8.47 -9.96 15.14
N ALA A 185 7.55 -10.90 14.97
CA ALA A 185 7.74 -12.26 15.46
C ALA A 185 8.93 -12.97 14.75
N THR A 186 9.55 -13.94 15.41
CA THR A 186 10.61 -14.76 14.81
C THR A 186 10.10 -15.55 13.60
N GLY A 187 10.93 -15.71 12.55
CA GLY A 187 10.54 -16.37 11.30
C GLY A 187 9.71 -15.53 10.33
N THR A 188 9.35 -14.29 10.66
CA THR A 188 8.55 -13.42 9.76
C THR A 188 9.35 -12.72 8.66
N GLY A 189 10.67 -12.93 8.60
CA GLY A 189 11.55 -12.35 7.59
C GLY A 189 12.07 -10.95 7.94
N LYS A 190 12.62 -10.78 9.15
CA LYS A 190 13.24 -9.51 9.59
C LYS A 190 14.41 -9.07 8.69
N THR A 191 15.23 -10.03 8.24
CA THR A 191 16.36 -9.76 7.34
C THR A 191 15.91 -9.18 6.00
N ALA A 192 14.79 -9.66 5.46
CA ALA A 192 14.18 -9.12 4.24
C ALA A 192 13.81 -7.64 4.39
N ILE A 193 13.19 -7.28 5.52
CA ILE A 193 12.82 -5.90 5.84
C ILE A 193 14.08 -5.03 5.97
N ALA A 194 15.07 -5.47 6.74
CA ALA A 194 16.31 -4.74 6.95
C ALA A 194 17.05 -4.48 5.62
N PHE A 195 17.13 -5.49 4.75
CA PHE A 195 17.72 -5.34 3.42
C PHE A 195 16.98 -4.30 2.57
N GLN A 196 15.66 -4.34 2.53
CA GLN A 196 14.86 -3.43 1.69
C GLN A 196 14.91 -1.99 2.18
N VAL A 197 14.97 -1.77 3.49
CA VAL A 197 15.26 -0.44 4.06
C VAL A 197 16.64 0.03 3.60
N ALA A 198 17.67 -0.80 3.74
CA ALA A 198 19.03 -0.44 3.32
C ALA A 198 19.11 -0.17 1.81
N TRP A 199 18.46 -0.99 1.00
CA TRP A 199 18.34 -0.85 -0.46
C TRP A 199 17.78 0.51 -0.85
N LYS A 200 16.60 0.88 -0.31
CA LYS A 200 15.97 2.16 -0.61
C LYS A 200 16.84 3.35 -0.21
N LEU A 201 17.44 3.34 0.98
CA LEU A 201 18.36 4.40 1.42
C LEU A 201 19.60 4.49 0.53
N PHE A 202 20.15 3.34 0.12
CA PHE A 202 21.36 3.27 -0.69
C PHE A 202 21.15 3.78 -2.11
N GLN A 203 20.07 3.36 -2.77
CA GLN A 203 19.75 3.75 -4.15
C GLN A 203 19.34 5.22 -4.26
N THR A 204 18.66 5.75 -3.25
CA THR A 204 18.33 7.20 -3.17
C THR A 204 19.49 8.07 -2.71
N ARG A 205 20.66 7.49 -2.42
CA ARG A 205 21.83 8.21 -1.86
C ARG A 205 21.46 9.02 -0.60
N TRP A 206 20.49 8.53 0.17
CA TRP A 206 20.13 9.15 1.43
C TRP A 206 21.34 9.14 2.38
N ASN A 207 21.56 10.25 3.08
CA ASN A 207 22.64 10.36 4.06
C ASN A 207 22.29 11.42 5.12
N LEU A 208 23.07 11.54 6.20
CA LEU A 208 22.78 12.46 7.31
C LEU A 208 22.72 13.95 6.90
N LYS A 209 23.49 14.37 5.89
CA LYS A 209 23.40 15.74 5.32
C LYS A 209 22.12 15.92 4.49
N ARG A 210 21.53 14.81 4.03
CA ARG A 210 20.35 14.69 3.16
C ARG A 210 20.43 15.63 1.95
N ASP A 211 21.55 15.53 1.25
CA ASP A 211 21.92 16.31 0.05
C ASP A 211 22.13 15.41 -1.19
N GLY A 212 21.99 14.09 -1.07
CA GLY A 212 22.21 13.13 -2.17
C GLY A 212 23.66 13.01 -2.65
N SER A 213 24.62 13.73 -2.04
CA SER A 213 26.00 13.84 -2.52
C SER A 213 26.76 12.51 -2.49
N ARG A 214 26.46 11.66 -1.51
CA ARG A 214 27.11 10.37 -1.30
C ARG A 214 26.11 9.32 -0.82
N ARG A 215 26.44 8.06 -1.09
CA ARG A 215 25.69 6.90 -0.56
C ARG A 215 25.80 6.81 0.98
N PRO A 216 24.78 6.28 1.66
CA PRO A 216 24.83 6.06 3.10
C PRO A 216 25.88 5.02 3.47
N ARG A 217 26.39 5.12 4.69
CA ARG A 217 27.10 4.03 5.37
C ARG A 217 26.11 3.36 6.31
N ILE A 218 25.87 2.08 6.11
CA ILE A 218 24.85 1.31 6.85
C ILE A 218 25.58 0.22 7.63
N LEU A 219 25.41 0.21 8.94
CA LEU A 219 25.91 -0.82 9.83
C LEU A 219 24.74 -1.73 10.24
N PHE A 220 24.82 -3.00 9.86
CA PHE A 220 23.88 -4.03 10.31
C PHE A 220 24.54 -4.86 11.40
N LEU A 221 24.00 -4.80 12.61
CA LEU A 221 24.48 -5.57 13.75
C LEU A 221 23.52 -6.73 14.01
N ALA A 222 24.08 -7.93 14.08
CA ALA A 222 23.39 -9.13 14.50
C ALA A 222 24.37 -9.96 15.33
N ASP A 223 23.85 -10.66 16.33
CA ASP A 223 24.63 -11.60 17.11
C ASP A 223 24.81 -12.92 16.33
N ARG A 224 25.92 -13.62 16.56
CA ARG A 224 26.12 -14.97 16.06
C ARG A 224 25.56 -15.94 17.10
N ASN A 225 24.73 -16.88 16.66
CA ASN A 225 24.41 -18.06 17.48
C ASN A 225 25.61 -19.00 17.51
#